data_AF-A0A9E4UGC1-F1
#
_entry.id   AF-A0A9E4UGC1-F1
#
_cell.length_a   1.000
_cell.length_b   1.000
_cell.length_c   1.000
_cell.angle_alpha   90.00
_cell.angle_beta   90.00
_cell.angle_gamma   90.00
#
_symmetry.space_group_name_H-M   'P 1'
#
loop_
_entity.id
_entity.type
_entity.pdbx_description
1 polymer ?
#
loop_
_entity_poly.entity_id
_entity_poly.type
_entity_poly.pdbx_seq_one_letter_code
_entity_poly.pdbx_strand_id
1 'polypeptide(L)'
;MAIAVVLQITTNFVSQAFSILIPVLRDEFAWSPTAIVLAYVLRSIVSAVVSPVAGWVGDRYGARRSLFVAAACYIAGLLLLSTVSQIWQLYLYYGLVLGIAQALFRVNIPTTVAAWFR
;
A
#
# COMPACT_ATOMS: atom_id res chain seq x y z
N MET A 1 -15.88 -8.81 -6.73
CA MET A 1 -14.85 -9.39 -7.61
C MET A 1 -14.06 -8.33 -8.37
N ALA A 2 -14.63 -7.62 -9.35
CA ALA A 2 -13.88 -6.68 -10.19
C ALA A 2 -13.05 -5.64 -9.41
N ILE A 3 -13.66 -4.93 -8.44
CA ILE A 3 -12.95 -3.92 -7.63
C ILE A 3 -11.78 -4.53 -6.84
N ALA A 4 -11.99 -5.69 -6.20
CA ALA A 4 -10.96 -6.37 -5.43
C ALA A 4 -9.78 -6.84 -6.30
N VAL A 5 -10.07 -7.35 -7.50
CA VAL A 5 -9.05 -7.78 -8.47
C VAL A 5 -8.26 -6.59 -9.00
N VAL A 6 -8.95 -5.50 -9.38
CA VAL A 6 -8.31 -4.26 -9.83
C VAL A 6 -7.33 -3.74 -8.78
N LEU A 7 -7.77 -3.65 -7.51
CA LEU A 7 -6.92 -3.16 -6.42
C LEU A 7 -5.70 -4.06 -6.15
N GLN A 8 -5.85 -5.38 -6.28
CA GLN A 8 -4.73 -6.33 -6.15
C GLN A 8 -3.71 -6.17 -7.28
N ILE A 9 -4.17 -6.00 -8.51
CA ILE A 9 -3.32 -5.76 -9.67
C ILE A 9 -2.58 -4.44 -9.50
N THR A 10 -3.26 -3.37 -9.08
CA THR A 10 -2.62 -2.06 -8.83
C THR A 10 -1.51 -2.17 -7.77
N THR A 11 -1.77 -2.89 -6.67
CA THR A 11 -0.79 -3.05 -5.59
C THR A 11 0.48 -3.80 -6.03
N ASN A 12 0.30 -4.85 -6.85
CA ASN A 12 1.43 -5.59 -7.44
C ASN A 12 2.19 -4.75 -8.44
N PHE A 13 1.48 -3.99 -9.29
CA PHE A 13 2.09 -3.11 -10.27
C PHE A 13 2.99 -2.06 -9.61
N VAL A 14 2.53 -1.41 -8.54
CA VAL A 14 3.34 -0.43 -7.81
C VAL A 14 4.54 -1.07 -7.12
N SER A 15 4.41 -2.30 -6.61
CA SER A 15 5.54 -3.02 -6.03
C SER A 15 6.62 -3.33 -7.08
N GLN A 16 6.22 -3.69 -8.30
CA GLN A 16 7.14 -3.90 -9.43
C GLN A 16 7.74 -2.58 -9.93
N ALA A 17 6.92 -1.53 -10.05
CA ALA A 17 7.37 -0.20 -10.45
C ALA A 17 8.40 0.36 -9.46
N PHE A 18 8.23 0.11 -8.16
CA PHE A 18 9.18 0.54 -7.13
C PHE A 18 10.57 -0.07 -7.35
N SER A 19 10.67 -1.36 -7.69
CA SER A 19 11.95 -2.00 -8.01
C SER A 19 12.66 -1.36 -9.20
N ILE A 20 11.90 -0.87 -10.18
CA ILE A 20 12.42 -0.15 -11.36
C ILE A 20 12.82 1.29 -11.00
N LEU A 21 12.16 1.92 -10.03
CA LEU A 21 12.44 3.28 -9.58
C LEU A 21 13.71 3.40 -8.71
N ILE A 22 14.22 2.30 -8.14
CA ILE A 22 15.43 2.32 -7.29
C ILE A 22 16.63 3.00 -7.97
N PRO A 23 17.06 2.59 -9.19
CA PRO A 23 18.16 3.26 -9.88
C PRO A 23 17.85 4.73 -10.22
N VAL A 24 16.61 5.05 -10.60
CA VAL A 24 16.21 6.44 -10.92
C VAL A 24 16.33 7.34 -9.70
N LEU A 25 15.78 6.91 -8.55
CA LEU A 25 15.86 7.66 -7.29
C LEU A 25 17.30 7.78 -6.78
N ARG A 26 18.13 6.76 -7.02
CA ARG A 26 19.56 6.81 -6.72
C ARG A 26 20.26 7.86 -7.57
N ASP A 27 20.01 7.90 -8.88
CA ASP A 27 20.69 8.80 -9.79
C ASP A 27 20.22 10.26 -9.61
N GLU A 28 18.95 10.48 -9.27
CA GLU A 28 18.36 11.80 -9.07
C GLU A 28 18.70 12.40 -7.69
N PHE A 29 18.62 11.61 -6.62
CA PHE A 29 18.79 12.10 -5.25
C PHE A 29 20.09 11.66 -4.56
N ALA A 30 20.93 10.88 -5.24
CA ALA A 30 22.17 10.29 -4.70
C ALA A 30 21.96 9.44 -3.43
N TRP A 31 20.76 8.91 -3.20
CA TRP A 31 20.45 8.07 -2.03
C TRP A 31 21.03 6.66 -2.18
N SER A 32 21.39 6.03 -1.05
CA SER A 32 21.88 4.65 -1.08
C SER A 32 20.74 3.69 -1.46
N PRO A 33 20.99 2.65 -2.28
CA PRO A 33 19.99 1.65 -2.61
C PRO A 33 19.38 0.98 -1.38
N THR A 34 20.21 0.74 -0.35
CA THR A 34 19.78 0.18 0.93
C THR A 34 18.74 1.07 1.61
N ALA A 35 18.94 2.38 1.60
CA ALA A 35 18.00 3.32 2.19
C ALA A 35 16.67 3.36 1.43
N ILE A 36 16.68 3.25 0.10
CA ILE A 36 15.46 3.14 -0.71
C ILE A 36 14.71 1.82 -0.41
N VAL A 37 15.43 0.69 -0.34
CA VAL A 37 14.85 -0.63 -0.01
C VAL A 37 14.26 -0.65 1.41
N LEU A 38 14.85 0.11 2.35
CA LEU A 38 14.31 0.28 3.69
C LEU A 38 12.87 0.81 3.69
N ALA A 39 12.50 1.68 2.75
CA ALA A 39 11.11 2.14 2.61
C ALA A 39 10.16 0.99 2.24
N TYR A 40 10.59 0.07 1.39
CA TYR A 40 9.83 -1.12 1.01
C TYR A 40 9.66 -2.10 2.16
N VAL A 41 10.71 -2.30 2.95
CA VAL A 41 10.68 -3.13 4.16
C VAL A 41 9.73 -2.51 5.19
N LEU A 42 9.82 -1.19 5.40
CA LEU A 42 8.94 -0.47 6.31
C LEU A 42 7.47 -0.63 5.91
N ARG A 43 7.16 -0.49 4.61
CA ARG A 43 5.82 -0.76 4.06
C ARG A 43 5.32 -2.15 4.44
N SER A 44 6.18 -3.17 4.30
CA SER A 44 5.83 -4.56 4.60
C SER A 44 5.53 -4.75 6.09
N ILE A 45 6.36 -4.18 6.98
CA ILE A 45 6.17 -4.22 8.43
C ILE A 45 4.87 -3.51 8.82
N VAL A 46 4.67 -2.27 8.34
CA VAL A 46 3.43 -1.51 8.59
C VAL A 46 2.22 -2.31 8.13
N SER A 47 2.29 -2.92 6.93
CA SER A 47 1.17 -3.73 6.44
C SER A 47 0.86 -4.92 7.36
N ALA A 48 1.90 -5.58 7.91
CA ALA A 48 1.73 -6.71 8.80
C ALA A 48 1.11 -6.28 10.15
N VAL A 49 1.61 -5.18 10.72
CA VAL A 49 1.12 -4.63 12.01
C VAL A 49 -0.31 -4.10 11.89
N VAL A 50 -0.66 -3.50 10.76
CA VAL A 50 -2.00 -2.93 10.53
C VAL A 50 -3.02 -3.99 10.10
N SER A 51 -2.59 -5.18 9.68
CA SER A 51 -3.48 -6.25 9.21
C SER A 51 -4.58 -6.64 10.22
N PRO A 52 -4.33 -6.85 11.53
CA PRO A 52 -5.38 -7.14 12.50
C PRO A 52 -6.41 -6.02 12.61
N VAL A 53 -5.95 -4.77 12.62
CA VAL A 53 -6.83 -3.58 12.69
C VAL A 53 -7.68 -3.47 11.43
N ALA A 54 -7.07 -3.72 10.26
CA ALA A 54 -7.77 -3.73 8.98
C ALA A 54 -8.88 -4.80 8.91
N GLY A 55 -8.69 -5.94 9.57
CA GLY A 55 -9.71 -6.98 9.71
C GLY A 55 -10.87 -6.54 10.58
N TRP A 56 -10.57 -6.00 11.76
CA TRP A 56 -11.59 -5.47 12.66
C TRP A 56 -12.44 -4.36 12.00
N VAL A 57 -11.80 -3.46 11.24
CA VAL A 57 -12.49 -2.42 10.48
C VAL A 57 -13.38 -3.03 9.38
N GLY A 58 -12.88 -4.05 8.68
CA GLY A 58 -13.64 -4.78 7.66
C GLY A 58 -14.89 -5.45 8.20
N ASP A 59 -14.75 -6.12 9.33
CA ASP A 59 -15.82 -6.87 9.99
C ASP A 59 -16.88 -5.94 10.60
N ARG A 60 -16.47 -4.78 11.15
CA ARG A 60 -17.38 -3.84 11.82
C ARG A 60 -18.08 -2.85 10.87
N TYR A 61 -17.37 -2.35 9.86
CA TYR A 61 -17.89 -1.29 8.96
C TYR A 61 -18.30 -1.81 7.57
N GLY A 62 -18.06 -3.09 7.31
CA GLY A 62 -18.36 -3.75 6.04
C GLY A 62 -17.20 -3.64 5.05
N ALA A 63 -16.86 -4.78 4.45
CA ALA A 63 -15.72 -4.92 3.54
C ALA A 63 -15.75 -3.93 2.36
N ARG A 64 -16.94 -3.57 1.86
CA ARG A 64 -17.10 -2.64 0.73
C ARG A 64 -16.62 -1.23 1.05
N ARG A 65 -16.94 -0.69 2.24
CA ARG A 65 -16.50 0.66 2.66
C ARG A 65 -15.00 0.67 2.95
N SER A 66 -14.49 -0.40 3.56
CA SER A 66 -13.06 -0.58 3.81
C SER A 66 -12.24 -0.54 2.51
N LEU A 67 -12.72 -1.20 1.45
CA LEU A 67 -12.05 -1.18 0.13
C LEU A 67 -12.02 0.22 -0.49
N PHE A 68 -13.08 1.03 -0.35
CA PHE A 68 -13.08 2.41 -0.83
C PHE A 68 -12.09 3.30 -0.06
N VAL A 69 -12.04 3.16 1.27
CA VAL A 69 -11.07 3.88 2.11
C VAL A 69 -9.64 3.49 1.74
N ALA A 70 -9.39 2.20 1.53
CA ALA A 70 -8.09 1.70 1.09
C ALA A 70 -7.69 2.26 -0.28
N ALA A 71 -8.62 2.26 -1.25
CA ALA A 71 -8.39 2.84 -2.57
C ALA A 71 -8.08 4.34 -2.51
N ALA A 72 -8.84 5.11 -1.73
CA ALA A 72 -8.60 6.54 -1.55
C ALA A 72 -7.24 6.81 -0.89
N CYS A 73 -6.91 6.05 0.16
CA CYS A 73 -5.62 6.14 0.85
C CYS A 73 -4.46 5.79 -0.08
N TYR A 74 -4.65 4.81 -0.96
CA TYR A 74 -3.67 4.40 -1.95
C TYR A 74 -3.41 5.47 -3.01
N ILE A 75 -4.47 6.04 -3.59
CA ILE A 75 -4.36 7.15 -4.56
C ILE A 75 -3.68 8.35 -3.92
N ALA A 76 -4.07 8.71 -2.69
CA ALA A 76 -3.44 9.78 -1.95
C ALA A 76 -1.94 9.52 -1.69
N GLY A 77 -1.58 8.29 -1.32
CA GLY A 77 -0.19 7.89 -1.14
C GLY A 77 0.65 8.00 -2.41
N LEU A 78 0.09 7.63 -3.57
CA LEU A 78 0.76 7.78 -4.86
C LEU A 78 0.93 9.26 -5.27
N LEU A 79 -0.09 10.09 -5.04
CA LEU A 79 0.01 11.53 -5.30
C LEU A 79 1.06 12.18 -4.40
N LEU A 80 1.12 11.81 -3.12
CA LEU A 80 2.16 12.28 -2.20
C LEU A 80 3.55 11.83 -2.64
N LEU A 81 3.68 10.60 -3.15
CA LEU A 81 4.96 10.08 -3.67
C LEU A 81 5.52 10.94 -4.81
N SER A 82 4.67 11.56 -5.64
CA SER A 82 5.10 12.48 -6.71
C SER A 82 5.76 13.77 -6.20
N THR A 83 5.59 14.09 -4.91
CA THR A 83 6.15 15.29 -4.27
C THR A 83 7.40 15.00 -3.43
N VAL A 84 7.93 13.77 -3.51
CA VAL A 84 9.11 13.37 -2.73
C VAL A 84 10.35 14.14 -3.17
N SER A 85 10.96 14.81 -2.20
CA SER A 85 12.25 15.52 -2.33
C SER A 85 13.27 15.04 -1.30
N GLN A 86 12.82 14.35 -0.25
CA GLN A 86 13.64 13.92 0.87
C GLN A 86 13.36 12.46 1.23
N ILE A 87 14.37 11.73 1.69
CA ILE A 87 14.25 10.28 1.93
C ILE A 87 13.25 9.94 3.05
N TRP A 88 13.08 10.82 4.03
CA TRP A 88 12.09 10.61 5.09
C TRP A 88 10.65 10.69 4.56
N GLN A 89 10.41 11.47 3.50
CA GLN A 89 9.10 11.54 2.83
C GLN A 89 8.81 10.21 2.14
N LEU A 90 9.83 9.56 1.56
CA LEU A 90 9.71 8.22 1.01
C LEU A 90 9.27 7.22 2.09
N TYR A 91 9.87 7.27 3.28
CA TYR A 91 9.46 6.40 4.40
C TYR A 91 8.02 6.65 4.86
N LEU A 92 7.61 7.92 4.91
CA LEU A 92 6.27 8.29 5.38
C LEU A 92 5.20 7.96 4.33
N TYR A 93 5.39 8.34 3.07
CA TYR A 93 4.41 8.12 2.01
C TYR A 93 4.41 6.66 1.53
N TYR A 94 5.58 6.10 1.22
CA TYR A 94 5.68 4.73 0.71
C TYR A 94 5.59 3.67 1.82
N GLY A 95 6.22 3.92 2.96
CA GLY A 95 6.21 2.99 4.08
C GLY A 95 4.89 3.02 4.86
N LEU A 96 4.50 4.18 5.37
CA LEU A 96 3.34 4.28 6.24
C LEU A 96 2.02 4.27 5.45
N VAL A 97 1.83 5.23 4.54
CA VAL A 97 0.53 5.43 3.86
C VAL A 97 0.20 4.24 2.96
N LEU A 98 1.11 3.83 2.08
CA LEU A 98 0.88 2.66 1.22
C LEU A 98 0.88 1.34 2.02
N GLY A 99 1.59 1.26 3.15
CA GLY A 99 1.56 0.10 4.03
C GLY A 99 0.19 -0.12 4.68
N ILE A 100 -0.44 0.96 5.15
CA ILE A 100 -1.81 0.94 5.70
C ILE A 100 -2.81 0.54 4.61
N ALA A 101 -2.73 1.16 3.43
CA ALA A 101 -3.60 0.82 2.30
C ALA A 101 -3.45 -0.67 1.90
N GLN A 102 -2.22 -1.19 1.88
CA GLN A 102 -1.93 -2.59 1.58
C GLN A 102 -2.51 -3.56 2.61
N ALA A 103 -2.47 -3.23 3.90
CA ALA A 103 -3.10 -4.04 4.95
C ALA A 103 -4.61 -4.16 4.74
N LEU A 104 -5.27 -3.02 4.48
CA LEU A 104 -6.72 -2.98 4.20
C LEU A 104 -7.09 -3.83 3.00
N PHE A 105 -6.28 -3.82 1.93
CA PHE A 105 -6.51 -4.69 0.77
C PHE A 105 -6.35 -6.17 1.10
N ARG A 106 -5.24 -6.56 1.74
CA ARG A 106 -4.97 -7.98 2.04
C ARG A 106 -6.07 -8.64 2.86
N VAL A 107 -6.67 -7.90 3.80
CA VAL A 107 -7.63 -8.46 4.74
C VAL A 107 -9.07 -8.41 4.25
N ASN A 108 -9.45 -7.39 3.46
CA ASN A 108 -10.85 -7.21 3.03
C ASN A 108 -11.21 -7.93 1.71
N ILE A 109 -10.22 -8.33 0.92
CA ILE A 109 -10.47 -9.08 -0.33
C ILE A 109 -11.05 -10.48 -0.04
N PRO A 110 -10.48 -11.31 0.85
CA PRO A 110 -11.02 -12.64 1.14
C PRO A 110 -12.42 -12.58 1.77
N THR A 111 -12.68 -11.63 2.67
CA THR A 111 -13.97 -11.49 3.36
C THR A 111 -15.09 -11.06 2.41
N THR A 112 -14.79 -10.19 1.44
CA THR A 112 -15.74 -9.82 0.38
C THR A 112 -16.10 -11.01 -0.52
N VAL A 113 -15.13 -11.89 -0.80
CA VAL A 113 -15.35 -13.10 -1.60
C VAL A 113 -16.19 -14.10 -0.80
N ALA A 114 -15.86 -14.34 0.47
CA ALA A 114 -16.60 -15.25 1.34
C ALA A 114 -18.06 -14.81 1.58
N ALA A 115 -18.31 -13.50 1.71
CA ALA A 115 -19.67 -12.97 1.85
C ALA A 115 -20.55 -13.14 0.61
N TRP A 116 -19.97 -13.45 -0.56
CA TRP A 116 -20.71 -13.67 -1.80
C TRP A 116 -21.09 -15.14 -2.04
N PHE A 117 -20.41 -16.08 -1.37
CA PHE A 117 -20.72 -17.51 -1.43
C PHE A 117 -21.70 -17.99 -0.35
N ARG A 118 -22.12 -17.10 0.55
CA ARG A 118 -23.27 -17.31 1.43
C ARG A 118 -24.53 -16.81 0.74
#